data_AF-A0A929A530-F1
#
_entry.id   AF-A0A929A530-F1
#
_cell.length_a   1.000
_cell.length_b   1.000
_cell.length_c   1.000
_cell.angle_alpha   90.00
_cell.angle_beta   90.00
_cell.angle_gamma   90.00
#
_symmetry.space_group_name_H-M   'P 1'
#
loop_
_entity.id
_entity.type
_entity.pdbx_description
1 polymer ?
#
loop_
_entity_poly.entity_id
_entity_poly.type
_entity_poly.pdbx_seq_one_letter_code
_entity_poly.pdbx_strand_id
1 'polypeptide(L)'
;MSKISVADGENAIAFIDEAGRNIKPNTTVKGAIAGFEKELAAFAAHDPSLFHKVSPLLKKIGAGLERAYQERRHHGLVHKELMAFFPDTQTLNQMLLDAFWGDWISDDGSWDNKIPTLQHLAGRLKASLKQDLDMILDMVAEPDSRYRVVKENLTIQIIPRIIRAIAGEQIDVSIAPDGEIQFKKRRCRIASQLRKLQTVFLMDATPDRAKLAENLGLRQNSIVQIASPRPQFTNLNLKIVSGFGKAGRNRNRFVRRQGQEGSKLVETPYTLMQRILALVKKVSTDAIAANPNTKIGILDLKEYIKRYSDLEIAQDARALLTGYHFFDSRNSNRFSNCNILFSVGSPVVNLGEMLAEWHLRHRQSYTVEDAPPEFWADINRQTTAEIIQEIGRSRAQHRQDQEIAHYVLADLSDTQIEAITQYFPGIQIERVEAYSICQEAAPKAVQTKKGICKAFAQAIQRGETPVGKNIAEQVGVTKGRVSQILSEYGGLRKLRKSLIALLNTLNNRTKLYLLREEDLEMAQAFFPALLQDLECGRSPSEVLTDFVCLAESYGSKHFEAMLSALPVDTLCTLLRVFLSLLPPDFLRGLSPPMEAIAS
;
A
#
# COMPACT_ATOMS: atom_id res chain seq x y z
N MET A 1 33.41 -1.59 -4.31
CA MET A 1 34.01 -1.21 -3.02
C MET A 1 33.16 -1.79 -1.89
N SER A 2 33.71 -2.66 -1.05
CA SER A 2 32.98 -3.17 0.12
C SER A 2 32.86 -2.07 1.18
N LYS A 3 31.64 -1.59 1.47
CA LYS A 3 31.32 -0.62 2.53
C LYS A 3 31.44 -1.20 3.96
N ILE A 4 32.31 -2.19 4.16
CA ILE A 4 32.56 -2.83 5.44
C ILE A 4 34.05 -2.69 5.68
N SER A 5 34.44 -1.77 6.56
CA SER A 5 35.79 -1.69 7.10
C SER A 5 35.86 -2.59 8.32
N VAL A 6 36.84 -3.49 8.34
CA VAL A 6 37.19 -4.30 9.51
C VAL A 6 38.59 -3.86 9.90
N ALA A 7 38.77 -3.41 11.14
CA ALA A 7 40.10 -3.23 11.70
C ALA A 7 40.60 -4.58 12.22
N ASP A 8 41.73 -5.07 11.72
CA ASP A 8 42.32 -6.34 12.16
C ASP A 8 43.06 -6.17 13.51
N GLY A 9 42.87 -7.14 14.42
CA GLY A 9 43.49 -7.21 15.75
C GLY A 9 42.60 -7.90 16.80
N GLU A 10 43.11 -8.12 18.03
CA GLU A 10 42.36 -8.71 19.16
C GLU A 10 41.08 -7.95 19.54
N ASN A 11 40.95 -6.71 19.08
CA ASN A 11 39.78 -5.85 19.26
C ASN A 11 39.16 -5.46 17.91
N ALA A 12 38.72 -6.44 17.13
CA ALA A 12 38.19 -6.17 15.79
C ALA A 12 36.87 -5.37 15.85
N ILE A 13 36.89 -4.18 15.26
CA ILE A 13 35.74 -3.26 15.15
C ILE A 13 35.30 -3.21 13.68
N ALA A 14 33.97 -3.18 13.44
CA ALA A 14 33.43 -2.86 12.12
C ALA A 14 32.50 -1.65 12.14
N PHE A 15 32.56 -0.90 11.05
CA PHE A 15 31.60 0.16 10.72
C PHE A 15 30.81 -0.27 9.48
N ILE A 16 29.49 -0.26 9.60
CA ILE A 16 28.57 -0.55 8.50
C ILE A 16 27.70 0.68 8.29
N ASP A 17 28.04 1.41 7.25
CA ASP A 17 27.20 2.50 6.74
C ASP A 17 25.96 1.95 6.02
N GLU A 18 24.88 2.73 5.94
CA GLU A 18 23.57 2.34 5.38
C GLU A 18 23.17 0.91 5.81
N ALA A 19 23.21 0.60 7.11
CA ALA A 19 23.10 -0.76 7.63
C ALA A 19 21.86 -1.52 7.09
N GLY A 20 20.73 -0.83 6.94
CA GLY A 20 19.50 -1.42 6.37
C GLY A 20 19.62 -1.88 4.91
N ARG A 21 20.51 -1.27 4.12
CA ARG A 21 20.75 -1.65 2.71
C ARG A 21 21.83 -2.72 2.59
N ASN A 22 22.86 -2.64 3.42
CA ASN A 22 24.04 -3.51 3.35
C ASN A 22 23.82 -4.84 4.07
N ILE A 23 23.01 -4.86 5.13
CA ILE A 23 22.61 -6.07 5.85
C ILE A 23 21.32 -6.60 5.23
N LYS A 24 21.46 -7.24 4.07
CA LYS A 24 20.33 -7.95 3.45
C LYS A 24 20.11 -9.29 4.17
N PRO A 25 18.91 -9.56 4.68
CA PRO A 25 18.61 -10.82 5.38
C PRO A 25 18.69 -12.02 4.43
N ASN A 26 18.51 -11.79 3.12
CA ASN A 26 18.34 -12.85 2.13
C ASN A 26 19.23 -12.62 0.88
N THR A 27 19.53 -13.71 0.17
CA THR A 27 20.09 -13.70 -1.19
C THR A 27 19.08 -14.26 -2.16
N THR A 28 18.87 -13.57 -3.28
CA THR A 28 17.98 -14.00 -4.36
C THR A 28 18.81 -14.46 -5.55
N VAL A 29 18.50 -15.63 -6.08
CA VAL A 29 18.99 -16.15 -7.36
C VAL A 29 17.79 -16.27 -8.29
N LYS A 30 17.95 -15.82 -9.53
CA LYS A 30 16.89 -15.77 -10.53
C LYS A 30 17.22 -16.66 -11.71
N GLY A 31 16.21 -17.24 -12.34
CA GLY A 31 16.38 -18.05 -13.54
C GLY A 31 15.15 -18.07 -14.44
N ALA A 32 15.36 -18.53 -15.66
CA ALA A 32 14.27 -18.84 -16.58
C ALA A 32 13.84 -20.31 -16.39
N ILE A 33 12.54 -20.59 -16.56
CA ILE A 33 12.02 -21.96 -16.50
C ILE A 33 12.64 -22.85 -17.59
N ALA A 34 12.94 -22.29 -18.76
CA ALA A 34 13.70 -23.00 -19.80
C ALA A 34 15.09 -23.47 -19.34
N GLY A 35 15.63 -22.93 -18.24
CA GLY A 35 16.84 -23.43 -17.60
C GLY A 35 16.68 -24.82 -16.98
N PHE A 36 15.46 -25.23 -16.62
CA PHE A 36 15.18 -26.56 -16.06
C PHE A 36 15.52 -27.66 -17.08
N GLU A 37 15.02 -27.55 -18.31
CA GLU A 37 15.31 -28.49 -19.40
C GLU A 37 16.80 -28.52 -19.76
N LYS A 38 17.46 -27.36 -19.76
CA LYS A 38 18.91 -27.28 -19.97
C LYS A 38 19.69 -28.00 -18.88
N GLU A 39 19.28 -27.87 -17.62
CA GLU A 39 19.88 -28.59 -16.50
C GLU A 39 19.62 -30.10 -16.56
N LEU A 40 18.43 -30.53 -17.03
CA LEU A 40 18.16 -31.94 -17.27
C LEU A 40 19.10 -32.53 -18.33
N ALA A 41 19.27 -31.84 -19.46
CA ALA A 41 20.18 -32.28 -20.52
C ALA A 41 21.65 -32.34 -20.03
N ALA A 42 22.09 -31.31 -19.29
CA ALA A 42 23.44 -31.28 -18.71
C ALA A 42 23.65 -32.43 -17.70
N PHE A 43 22.66 -32.69 -16.86
CA PHE A 43 22.72 -33.79 -15.90
C PHE A 43 22.74 -35.16 -16.58
N ALA A 44 21.90 -35.36 -17.61
CA ALA A 44 21.89 -36.59 -18.41
C ALA A 44 23.22 -36.85 -19.11
N ALA A 45 23.93 -35.81 -19.55
CA ALA A 45 25.25 -35.93 -20.16
C ALA A 45 26.36 -36.24 -19.14
N HIS A 46 26.27 -35.69 -17.93
CA HIS A 46 27.32 -35.84 -16.91
C HIS A 46 27.22 -37.14 -16.10
N ASP A 47 26.00 -37.55 -15.72
CA ASP A 47 25.77 -38.80 -14.98
C ASP A 47 24.55 -39.55 -15.54
N PRO A 48 24.72 -40.25 -16.69
CA PRO A 48 23.63 -40.94 -17.37
C PRO A 48 22.96 -42.02 -16.52
N SER A 49 23.75 -42.71 -15.70
CA SER A 49 23.28 -43.79 -14.82
C SER A 49 22.35 -43.26 -13.74
N LEU A 50 22.78 -42.20 -13.02
CA LEU A 50 21.95 -41.56 -12.01
C LEU A 50 20.73 -40.91 -12.64
N PHE A 51 20.89 -40.23 -13.79
CA PHE A 51 19.79 -39.61 -14.52
C PHE A 51 18.70 -40.62 -14.88
N HIS A 52 19.05 -41.80 -15.40
CA HIS A 52 18.07 -42.83 -15.74
C HIS A 52 17.22 -43.24 -14.53
N LYS A 53 17.85 -43.45 -13.37
CA LYS A 53 17.17 -43.85 -12.13
C LYS A 53 16.22 -42.77 -11.61
N VAL A 54 16.61 -41.49 -11.69
CA VAL A 54 15.82 -40.38 -11.11
C VAL A 54 14.94 -39.64 -12.12
N SER A 55 15.04 -39.96 -13.42
CA SER A 55 14.26 -39.33 -14.49
C SER A 55 12.75 -39.34 -14.23
N PRO A 56 12.12 -40.44 -13.75
CA PRO A 56 10.69 -40.45 -13.45
C PRO A 56 10.28 -39.39 -12.42
N LEU A 57 11.13 -39.18 -11.40
CA LEU A 57 10.94 -38.16 -10.38
C LEU A 57 11.10 -36.76 -10.98
N LEU A 58 12.18 -36.54 -11.73
CA LEU A 58 12.47 -35.24 -12.34
C LEU A 58 11.39 -34.82 -13.36
N LYS A 59 10.81 -35.77 -14.10
CA LYS A 59 9.67 -35.54 -15.00
C LYS A 59 8.43 -35.05 -14.25
N LYS A 60 8.12 -35.60 -13.06
CA LYS A 60 6.99 -35.11 -12.25
C LYS A 60 7.23 -33.68 -11.76
N ILE A 61 8.46 -33.35 -11.37
CA ILE A 61 8.84 -31.98 -11.00
C ILE A 61 8.71 -31.03 -12.20
N GLY A 62 9.22 -31.44 -13.37
CA GLY A 62 9.11 -30.67 -14.62
C GLY A 62 7.65 -30.39 -14.99
N ALA A 63 6.80 -31.42 -14.99
CA ALA A 63 5.36 -31.27 -15.24
C ALA A 63 4.66 -30.36 -14.22
N GLY A 64 5.06 -30.41 -12.94
CA GLY A 64 4.59 -29.46 -11.92
C GLY A 64 4.96 -28.02 -12.25
N LEU A 65 6.22 -27.79 -12.65
CA LEU A 65 6.73 -26.46 -13.00
C LEU A 65 6.06 -25.90 -14.26
N GLU A 66 5.84 -26.74 -15.28
CA GLU A 66 5.12 -26.37 -16.50
C GLU A 66 3.67 -25.97 -16.21
N ARG A 67 2.95 -26.75 -15.39
CA ARG A 67 1.58 -26.41 -14.97
C ARG A 67 1.53 -25.09 -14.20
N ALA A 68 2.44 -24.90 -13.24
CA ALA A 68 2.55 -23.65 -12.49
C ALA A 68 2.81 -22.45 -13.42
N TYR A 69 3.66 -22.64 -14.43
CA TYR A 69 3.93 -21.61 -15.42
C TYR A 69 2.74 -21.31 -16.32
N GLN A 70 1.89 -22.29 -16.65
CA GLN A 70 0.69 -22.07 -17.46
C GLN A 70 -0.40 -21.31 -16.68
N GLU A 71 -0.49 -21.48 -15.36
CA GLU A 71 -1.46 -20.79 -14.51
C GLU A 71 -1.21 -19.28 -14.34
N ARG A 72 -0.11 -18.72 -14.89
CA ARG A 72 0.38 -17.33 -14.74
C ARG A 72 -0.61 -16.37 -14.08
N ARG A 73 -0.50 -16.20 -12.76
CA ARG A 73 -1.27 -15.20 -12.03
C ARG A 73 -0.68 -13.82 -12.25
N HIS A 74 -1.55 -12.80 -12.24
CA HIS A 74 -1.13 -11.39 -12.40
C HIS A 74 -0.06 -10.96 -11.37
N HIS A 75 -0.05 -11.58 -10.19
CA HIS A 75 0.90 -11.29 -9.12
C HIS A 75 2.06 -12.28 -9.00
N GLY A 76 2.17 -13.25 -9.92
CA GLY A 76 3.08 -14.38 -9.80
C GLY A 76 2.55 -15.47 -8.87
N LEU A 77 3.36 -16.49 -8.60
CA LEU A 77 3.07 -17.58 -7.66
C LEU A 77 4.06 -17.52 -6.49
N VAL A 78 3.54 -17.42 -5.27
CA VAL A 78 4.37 -17.50 -4.06
C VAL A 78 4.69 -18.94 -3.70
N HIS A 79 5.64 -19.15 -2.78
CA HIS A 79 6.15 -20.48 -2.45
C HIS A 79 5.07 -21.50 -2.10
N LYS A 80 4.11 -21.14 -1.24
CA LYS A 80 3.02 -22.05 -0.85
C LYS A 80 2.18 -22.51 -2.06
N GLU A 81 1.84 -21.58 -2.94
CA GLU A 81 1.07 -21.87 -4.15
C GLU A 81 1.88 -22.73 -5.12
N LEU A 82 3.16 -22.41 -5.31
CA LEU A 82 4.05 -23.17 -6.19
C LEU A 82 4.28 -24.60 -5.70
N MET A 83 4.46 -24.79 -4.39
CA MET A 83 4.67 -26.13 -3.81
C MET A 83 3.47 -27.06 -4.03
N ALA A 84 2.25 -26.52 -4.17
CA ALA A 84 1.05 -27.30 -4.45
C ALA A 84 1.05 -27.98 -5.84
N PHE A 85 1.92 -27.55 -6.76
CA PHE A 85 2.06 -28.19 -8.09
C PHE A 85 2.99 -29.39 -8.08
N PHE A 86 3.81 -29.55 -7.05
CA PHE A 86 4.77 -30.64 -6.92
C PHE A 86 4.20 -31.78 -6.07
N PRO A 87 4.63 -33.03 -6.30
CA PRO A 87 4.33 -34.11 -5.36
C PRO A 87 4.93 -33.80 -3.99
N ASP A 88 4.26 -34.26 -2.94
CA ASP A 88 4.74 -34.04 -1.57
C ASP A 88 6.07 -34.79 -1.29
N THR A 89 6.73 -34.37 -0.21
CA THR A 89 8.03 -34.91 0.22
C THR A 89 8.01 -36.43 0.42
N GLN A 90 6.90 -36.99 0.93
CA GLN A 90 6.78 -38.42 1.22
C GLN A 90 6.69 -39.21 -0.10
N THR A 91 5.83 -38.76 -1.02
CA THR A 91 5.68 -39.35 -2.36
C THR A 91 7.01 -39.37 -3.11
N LEU A 92 7.76 -38.27 -3.08
CA LEU A 92 9.06 -38.19 -3.76
C LEU A 92 10.14 -39.03 -3.07
N ASN A 93 10.19 -39.08 -1.74
CA ASN A 93 11.11 -39.96 -1.02
C ASN A 93 10.81 -41.44 -1.30
N GLN A 94 9.53 -41.83 -1.43
CA GLN A 94 9.18 -43.20 -1.79
C GLN A 94 9.67 -43.54 -3.21
N MET A 95 9.44 -42.66 -4.18
CA MET A 95 9.97 -42.84 -5.54
C MET A 95 11.50 -42.94 -5.58
N LEU A 96 12.18 -42.19 -4.72
CA LEU A 96 13.63 -42.26 -4.58
C LEU A 96 14.06 -43.59 -3.99
N LEU A 97 13.38 -44.06 -2.93
CA LEU A 97 13.66 -45.33 -2.29
C LEU A 97 13.48 -46.47 -3.29
N ASP A 98 12.38 -46.50 -4.05
CA ASP A 98 12.11 -47.52 -5.07
C ASP A 98 13.21 -47.54 -6.15
N ALA A 99 13.73 -46.36 -6.53
CA ALA A 99 14.78 -46.23 -7.53
C ALA A 99 16.17 -46.68 -7.04
N PHE A 100 16.46 -46.56 -5.75
CA PHE A 100 17.77 -46.85 -5.16
C PHE A 100 17.78 -48.03 -4.18
N TRP A 101 16.66 -48.72 -3.96
CA TRP A 101 16.54 -49.80 -2.97
C TRP A 101 17.59 -50.89 -3.15
N GLY A 102 17.75 -51.37 -4.39
CA GLY A 102 18.74 -52.40 -4.73
C GLY A 102 20.18 -51.92 -4.55
N ASP A 103 20.49 -50.70 -4.99
CA ASP A 103 21.83 -50.12 -4.82
C ASP A 103 22.14 -49.92 -3.33
N TRP A 104 21.19 -49.43 -2.55
CA TRP A 104 21.38 -49.13 -1.13
C TRP A 104 21.60 -50.39 -0.29
N ILE A 105 20.90 -51.50 -0.58
CA ILE A 105 21.09 -52.78 0.11
C ILE A 105 22.42 -53.43 -0.25
N SER A 106 22.90 -53.22 -1.47
CA SER A 106 24.15 -53.82 -1.96
C SER A 106 25.38 -52.95 -1.74
N ASP A 107 25.21 -51.75 -1.19
CA ASP A 107 26.27 -50.77 -0.97
C ASP A 107 27.01 -50.99 0.36
N ASP A 108 28.34 -50.90 0.32
CA ASP A 108 29.26 -51.09 1.45
C ASP A 108 29.72 -49.78 2.10
N GLY A 109 29.05 -48.65 1.79
CA GLY A 109 29.24 -47.39 2.52
C GLY A 109 29.07 -46.09 1.72
N SER A 110 28.75 -46.11 0.42
CA SER A 110 28.56 -44.88 -0.39
C SER A 110 27.34 -44.03 -0.01
N TRP A 111 26.38 -44.59 0.75
CA TRP A 111 25.23 -43.88 1.32
C TRP A 111 25.38 -43.52 2.82
N ASP A 112 26.58 -43.59 3.40
CA ASP A 112 26.82 -43.34 4.84
C ASP A 112 25.93 -44.18 5.78
N ASN A 113 25.50 -45.38 5.35
CA ASN A 113 24.50 -46.22 6.03
C ASN A 113 23.14 -45.53 6.31
N LYS A 114 22.81 -44.48 5.55
CA LYS A 114 21.55 -43.73 5.67
C LYS A 114 20.65 -44.03 4.49
N ILE A 115 19.34 -44.08 4.77
CA ILE A 115 18.31 -44.23 3.74
C ILE A 115 18.44 -43.07 2.73
N PRO A 116 18.40 -43.34 1.41
CA PRO A 116 18.40 -42.29 0.39
C PRO A 116 17.26 -41.29 0.64
N THR A 117 17.57 -39.99 0.59
CA THR A 117 16.58 -38.92 0.79
C THR A 117 16.71 -37.88 -0.32
N LEU A 118 15.69 -37.04 -0.49
CA LEU A 118 15.74 -35.90 -1.41
C LEU A 118 16.92 -34.96 -1.14
N GLN A 119 17.36 -34.84 0.11
CA GLN A 119 18.54 -34.03 0.46
C GLN A 119 19.83 -34.64 -0.10
N HIS A 120 19.98 -35.96 0.00
CA HIS A 120 21.09 -36.70 -0.59
C HIS A 120 21.09 -36.53 -2.13
N LEU A 121 19.93 -36.72 -2.77
CA LEU A 121 19.78 -36.53 -4.21
C LEU A 121 20.15 -35.11 -4.64
N ALA A 122 19.65 -34.08 -3.95
CA ALA A 122 19.99 -32.69 -4.27
C ALA A 122 21.48 -32.38 -4.10
N GLY A 123 22.14 -33.02 -3.12
CA GLY A 123 23.59 -32.95 -2.93
C GLY A 123 24.35 -33.52 -4.12
N ARG A 124 23.98 -34.72 -4.58
CA ARG A 124 24.58 -35.37 -5.75
C ARG A 124 24.33 -34.57 -7.03
N LEU A 125 23.10 -34.14 -7.29
CA LEU A 125 22.77 -33.30 -8.45
C LEU A 125 23.57 -32.00 -8.45
N LYS A 126 23.74 -31.37 -7.29
CA LYS A 126 24.56 -30.16 -7.17
C LYS A 126 26.02 -30.43 -7.50
N ALA A 127 26.57 -31.59 -7.11
CA ALA A 127 27.94 -31.98 -7.42
C ALA A 127 28.11 -32.26 -8.92
N SER A 128 27.19 -33.02 -9.53
CA SER A 128 27.18 -33.32 -10.97
C SER A 128 27.00 -32.08 -11.85
N LEU A 129 26.23 -31.10 -11.37
CA LEU A 129 26.01 -29.81 -12.05
C LEU A 129 27.01 -28.73 -11.62
N LYS A 130 28.00 -29.06 -10.78
CA LYS A 130 29.04 -28.11 -10.39
C LYS A 130 29.98 -27.97 -11.58
N GLN A 131 29.91 -26.83 -12.26
CA GLN A 131 30.87 -26.51 -13.32
C GLN A 131 32.26 -26.29 -12.74
N ASP A 132 33.26 -26.83 -13.44
CA ASP A 132 34.65 -26.50 -13.23
C ASP A 132 34.91 -25.11 -13.82
N LEU A 133 34.74 -24.09 -12.97
CA LEU A 133 34.92 -22.69 -13.35
C LEU A 133 36.38 -22.40 -13.71
N ASP A 134 37.34 -23.15 -13.17
CA ASP A 134 38.76 -22.95 -13.45
C ASP A 134 39.07 -23.41 -14.89
N MET A 135 38.55 -24.57 -15.31
CA MET A 135 38.64 -25.03 -16.70
C MET A 135 38.03 -24.04 -17.71
N ILE A 136 36.91 -23.39 -17.35
CA ILE A 136 36.23 -22.40 -18.21
C ILE A 136 37.00 -21.07 -18.25
N LEU A 137 37.60 -20.67 -17.13
CA LEU A 137 38.39 -19.44 -17.01
C LEU A 137 39.76 -19.58 -17.69
N ASP A 138 40.34 -20.79 -17.68
CA ASP A 138 41.60 -21.12 -18.35
C ASP A 138 41.48 -21.09 -19.89
N MET A 139 40.28 -21.30 -20.42
CA MET A 139 39.98 -21.19 -21.86
C MET A 139 39.83 -19.73 -22.36
N VAL A 140 39.84 -18.74 -21.47
CA VAL A 140 39.56 -17.34 -21.82
C VAL A 140 40.71 -16.43 -21.35
N ALA A 141 41.42 -15.83 -22.29
CA ALA A 141 42.59 -15.00 -21.99
C ALA A 141 42.24 -13.61 -21.42
N GLU A 142 41.11 -13.00 -21.80
CA GLU A 142 40.78 -11.61 -21.44
C GLU A 142 39.86 -11.47 -20.21
N PRO A 143 40.17 -10.55 -19.26
CA PRO A 143 39.39 -10.33 -18.03
C PRO A 143 37.90 -10.00 -18.23
N ASP A 144 37.56 -9.15 -19.20
CA ASP A 144 36.16 -8.75 -19.46
C ASP A 144 35.34 -9.89 -20.11
N SER A 145 36.03 -10.73 -20.89
CA SER A 145 35.47 -11.94 -21.51
C SER A 145 35.22 -13.03 -20.47
N ARG A 146 36.10 -13.16 -19.45
CA ARG A 146 35.90 -14.08 -18.32
C ARG A 146 34.61 -13.81 -17.56
N TYR A 147 34.26 -12.55 -17.32
CA TYR A 147 33.01 -12.21 -16.62
C TYR A 147 31.76 -12.60 -17.41
N ARG A 148 31.75 -12.38 -18.74
CA ARG A 148 30.64 -12.83 -19.61
C ARG A 148 30.56 -14.35 -19.65
N VAL A 149 31.69 -15.01 -19.86
CA VAL A 149 31.74 -16.48 -19.97
C VAL A 149 31.31 -17.13 -18.66
N VAL A 150 31.75 -16.63 -17.49
CA VAL A 150 31.24 -17.11 -16.20
C VAL A 150 29.74 -16.89 -16.10
N LYS A 151 29.23 -15.70 -16.44
CA LYS A 151 27.79 -15.39 -16.34
C LYS A 151 26.92 -16.23 -17.29
N GLU A 152 27.41 -16.53 -18.48
CA GLU A 152 26.71 -17.30 -19.52
C GLU A 152 26.74 -18.80 -19.25
N ASN A 153 27.79 -19.30 -18.59
CA ASN A 153 27.92 -20.71 -18.26
C ASN A 153 27.35 -21.05 -16.89
N LEU A 154 27.35 -20.15 -15.90
CA LEU A 154 26.91 -20.45 -14.53
C LEU A 154 25.49 -21.05 -14.49
N THR A 155 25.40 -22.35 -14.25
CA THR A 155 24.10 -23.01 -14.03
C THR A 155 23.48 -22.50 -12.74
N ILE A 156 22.22 -22.09 -12.82
CA ILE A 156 21.46 -21.54 -11.68
C ILE A 156 21.14 -22.62 -10.63
N GLN A 157 21.26 -23.89 -11.02
CA GLN A 157 20.97 -25.08 -10.22
C GLN A 157 19.50 -25.09 -9.78
N ILE A 158 18.59 -24.85 -10.74
CA ILE A 158 17.13 -24.89 -10.61
C ILE A 158 16.70 -26.25 -10.02
N ILE A 159 17.15 -27.38 -10.59
CA ILE A 159 16.70 -28.72 -10.15
C ILE A 159 17.10 -28.99 -8.69
N PRO A 160 18.38 -28.87 -8.28
CA PRO A 160 18.75 -29.06 -6.87
C PRO A 160 18.01 -28.12 -5.91
N ARG A 161 17.71 -26.88 -6.33
CA ARG A 161 17.03 -25.90 -5.46
C ARG A 161 15.57 -26.24 -5.24
N ILE A 162 14.85 -26.68 -6.27
CA ILE A 162 13.45 -27.12 -6.14
C ILE A 162 13.37 -28.35 -5.25
N ILE A 163 14.23 -29.36 -5.48
CA ILE A 163 14.24 -30.58 -4.65
C ILE A 163 14.49 -30.24 -3.18
N ARG A 164 15.43 -29.33 -2.88
CA ARG A 164 15.71 -28.91 -1.50
C ARG A 164 14.54 -28.17 -0.87
N ALA A 165 13.83 -27.34 -1.64
CA ALA A 165 12.62 -26.68 -1.16
C ALA A 165 11.51 -27.68 -0.84
N ILE A 166 11.26 -28.67 -1.72
CA ILE A 166 10.28 -29.75 -1.46
C ILE A 166 10.72 -30.62 -0.27
N ALA A 167 12.02 -30.80 -0.07
CA ALA A 167 12.58 -31.49 1.10
C ALA A 167 12.47 -30.70 2.41
N GLY A 168 11.83 -29.52 2.40
CA GLY A 168 11.62 -28.69 3.58
C GLY A 168 12.86 -27.87 4.01
N GLU A 169 13.88 -27.74 3.17
CA GLU A 169 14.96 -26.78 3.45
C GLU A 169 14.43 -25.35 3.41
N GLN A 170 15.07 -24.46 4.18
CA GLN A 170 14.71 -23.04 4.30
C GLN A 170 15.10 -22.23 3.05
N ILE A 171 14.40 -22.54 1.95
CA ILE A 171 14.56 -21.98 0.61
C ILE A 171 13.17 -21.58 0.14
N ASP A 172 13.00 -20.30 -0.17
CA ASP A 172 11.79 -19.84 -0.84
C ASP A 172 11.94 -20.00 -2.35
N VAL A 173 10.88 -20.47 -3.00
CA VAL A 173 10.81 -20.65 -4.46
C VAL A 173 9.54 -20.01 -4.94
N SER A 174 9.61 -19.06 -5.85
CA SER A 174 8.46 -18.34 -6.38
C SER A 174 8.61 -18.09 -7.88
N ILE A 175 7.50 -17.81 -8.56
CA ILE A 175 7.49 -17.40 -9.97
C ILE A 175 6.99 -15.96 -10.03
N ALA A 176 7.79 -15.06 -10.59
CA ALA A 176 7.41 -13.66 -10.75
C ALA A 176 6.36 -13.48 -11.87
N PRO A 177 5.64 -12.33 -11.93
CA PRO A 177 4.64 -12.07 -12.96
C PRO A 177 5.14 -12.16 -14.41
N ASP A 178 6.43 -11.91 -14.62
CA ASP A 178 7.11 -12.03 -15.92
C ASP A 178 7.50 -13.47 -16.28
N GLY A 179 7.26 -14.43 -15.38
CA GLY A 179 7.57 -15.85 -15.55
C GLY A 179 8.98 -16.25 -15.09
N GLU A 180 9.74 -15.34 -14.48
CA GLU A 180 11.06 -15.64 -13.93
C GLU A 180 10.93 -16.45 -12.61
N ILE A 181 11.64 -17.59 -12.50
CA ILE A 181 11.71 -18.34 -11.24
C ILE A 181 12.73 -17.69 -10.30
N GLN A 182 12.35 -17.52 -9.04
CA GLN A 182 13.16 -16.87 -8.01
C GLN A 182 13.40 -17.83 -6.85
N PHE A 183 14.66 -17.93 -6.45
CA PHE A 183 15.10 -18.71 -5.30
C PHE A 183 15.67 -17.78 -4.25
N LYS A 184 15.03 -17.66 -3.09
CA LYS A 184 15.56 -16.89 -1.98
C LYS A 184 16.06 -17.81 -0.87
N LYS A 185 17.20 -17.46 -0.29
CA LYS A 185 17.77 -18.13 0.89
C LYS A 185 18.19 -17.11 1.93
N ARG A 186 18.10 -17.48 3.19
CA ARG A 186 18.60 -16.64 4.29
C ARG A 186 20.12 -16.49 4.19
N ARG A 187 20.60 -15.24 4.28
CA ARG A 187 22.03 -14.89 4.22
C ARG A 187 22.61 -14.84 5.62
N CYS A 188 23.03 -15.99 6.14
CA CYS A 188 23.61 -16.04 7.50
C CYS A 188 25.04 -15.51 7.57
N ARG A 189 25.79 -15.50 6.46
CA ARG A 189 27.24 -15.21 6.46
C ARG A 189 27.60 -13.85 7.06
N ILE A 190 26.90 -12.77 6.68
CA ILE A 190 27.20 -11.42 7.20
C ILE A 190 26.96 -11.40 8.71
N ALA A 191 25.80 -11.86 9.17
CA ALA A 191 25.49 -11.93 10.60
C ALA A 191 26.53 -12.77 11.37
N SER A 192 26.93 -13.92 10.83
CA SER A 192 27.98 -14.76 11.43
C SER A 192 29.35 -14.07 11.46
N GLN A 193 29.70 -13.27 10.46
CA GLN A 193 30.95 -12.50 10.46
C GLN A 193 30.90 -11.37 11.50
N LEU A 194 29.80 -10.65 11.60
CA LEU A 194 29.64 -9.55 12.57
C LEU A 194 29.66 -10.04 14.01
N ARG A 195 29.14 -11.23 14.29
CA ARG A 195 29.18 -11.85 15.64
C ARG A 195 30.59 -12.21 16.11
N LYS A 196 31.56 -12.31 15.20
CA LYS A 196 32.97 -12.57 15.57
C LYS A 196 33.71 -11.30 16.00
N LEU A 197 33.12 -10.14 15.74
CA LEU A 197 33.72 -8.84 16.06
C LEU A 197 33.33 -8.43 17.48
N GLN A 198 34.23 -7.72 18.15
CA GLN A 198 34.01 -7.25 19.52
C GLN A 198 33.03 -6.08 19.55
N THR A 199 33.06 -5.21 18.55
CA THR A 199 32.16 -4.04 18.45
C THR A 199 31.77 -3.78 17.00
N VAL A 200 30.48 -3.52 16.77
CA VAL A 200 29.92 -3.23 15.44
C VAL A 200 29.10 -1.95 15.51
N PHE A 201 29.52 -0.94 14.76
CA PHE A 201 28.77 0.30 14.59
C PHE A 201 27.88 0.20 13.34
N LEU A 202 26.58 0.30 13.55
CA LEU A 202 25.57 0.33 12.49
C LEU A 202 25.15 1.78 12.27
N MET A 203 25.60 2.37 11.17
CA MET A 203 25.37 3.78 10.84
C MET A 203 24.26 3.93 9.80
N ASP A 204 23.61 5.09 9.82
CA ASP A 204 22.48 5.47 8.95
C ASP A 204 21.45 4.33 8.78
N ALA A 205 21.13 3.70 9.91
CA ALA A 205 20.26 2.55 9.93
C ALA A 205 18.81 3.02 9.83
N THR A 206 18.31 3.07 8.60
CA THR A 206 16.88 3.27 8.31
C THR A 206 15.95 2.32 9.08
N PRO A 207 16.25 1.01 9.23
CA PRO A 207 15.39 0.13 9.99
C PRO A 207 15.52 0.41 11.49
N ASP A 208 14.40 0.33 12.21
CA ASP A 208 14.42 0.44 13.67
C ASP A 208 15.23 -0.69 14.33
N ARG A 209 15.50 -0.53 15.63
CA ARG A 209 16.24 -1.50 16.44
C ARG A 209 15.65 -2.92 16.36
N ALA A 210 14.33 -3.05 16.31
CA ALA A 210 13.67 -4.35 16.25
C ALA A 210 13.95 -5.03 14.89
N LYS A 211 13.83 -4.30 13.79
CA LYS A 211 14.08 -4.80 12.44
C LYS A 211 15.54 -5.17 12.20
N LEU A 212 16.49 -4.37 12.71
CA LEU A 212 17.90 -4.71 12.65
C LEU A 212 18.23 -5.98 13.44
N ALA A 213 17.69 -6.10 14.66
CA ALA A 213 17.87 -7.29 15.48
C ALA A 213 17.32 -8.52 14.76
N GLU A 214 16.12 -8.41 14.17
CA GLU A 214 15.49 -9.45 13.38
C GLU A 214 16.37 -9.86 12.17
N ASN A 215 16.85 -8.90 11.39
CA ASN A 215 17.71 -9.15 10.22
C ASN A 215 19.04 -9.82 10.59
N LEU A 216 19.62 -9.47 11.74
CA LEU A 216 20.87 -10.03 12.26
C LEU A 216 20.67 -11.32 13.06
N GLY A 217 19.42 -11.70 13.35
CA GLY A 217 19.09 -12.80 14.25
C GLY A 217 19.61 -12.59 15.67
N LEU A 218 19.55 -11.36 16.17
CA LEU A 218 19.96 -10.92 17.50
C LEU A 218 18.73 -10.58 18.35
N ARG A 219 18.91 -10.46 19.66
CA ARG A 219 17.86 -9.93 20.55
C ARG A 219 17.84 -8.41 20.44
N GLN A 220 16.66 -7.80 20.50
CA GLN A 220 16.54 -6.34 20.36
C GLN A 220 17.37 -5.57 21.40
N ASN A 221 17.45 -6.09 22.62
CA ASN A 221 18.23 -5.50 23.73
C ASN A 221 19.75 -5.65 23.57
N SER A 222 20.23 -6.44 22.61
CA SER A 222 21.67 -6.51 22.30
C SER A 222 22.13 -5.40 21.36
N ILE A 223 21.22 -4.53 20.89
CA ILE A 223 21.54 -3.38 20.05
C ILE A 223 21.32 -2.11 20.87
N VAL A 224 22.41 -1.38 21.12
CA VAL A 224 22.34 -0.03 21.71
C VAL A 224 22.02 0.94 20.58
N GLN A 225 20.88 1.64 20.69
CA GLN A 225 20.49 2.66 19.74
C GLN A 225 20.88 4.04 20.28
N ILE A 226 21.67 4.76 19.49
CA ILE A 226 22.05 6.15 19.76
C ILE A 226 21.38 6.99 18.67
N ALA A 227 20.62 8.00 19.06
CA ALA A 227 19.95 8.93 18.15
C ALA A 227 20.04 10.35 18.69
N SER A 228 20.15 11.33 17.81
CA SER A 228 20.05 12.74 18.20
C SER A 228 18.61 13.05 18.64
N PRO A 229 18.41 14.05 19.53
CA PRO A 229 17.10 14.60 19.80
C PRO A 229 16.40 14.99 18.48
N ARG A 230 15.10 14.74 18.40
CA ARG A 230 14.31 15.09 17.22
C ARG A 230 14.11 16.62 17.20
N PRO A 231 14.34 17.30 16.06
CA PRO A 231 13.99 18.71 15.94
C PRO A 231 12.46 18.89 15.92
N GLN A 232 12.01 20.13 16.11
CA GLN A 232 10.61 20.50 15.95
C GLN A 232 10.28 20.68 14.45
N PHE A 233 9.06 20.28 14.07
CA PHE A 233 8.53 20.33 12.71
C PHE A 233 7.26 21.18 12.63
N THR A 234 7.21 22.29 13.38
CA THR A 234 6.06 23.21 13.43
C THR A 234 5.76 23.90 12.11
N ASN A 235 6.75 23.95 11.20
CA ASN A 235 6.64 24.50 9.86
C ASN A 235 6.17 23.48 8.80
N LEU A 236 5.95 22.21 9.19
CA LEU A 236 5.54 21.14 8.30
C LEU A 236 4.05 20.81 8.47
N ASN A 237 3.31 20.98 7.37
CA ASN A 237 1.87 20.70 7.27
C ASN A 237 1.65 19.44 6.44
N LEU A 238 1.23 18.36 7.09
CA LEU A 238 0.89 17.09 6.45
C LEU A 238 -0.60 17.05 6.12
N LYS A 239 -0.94 16.95 4.84
CA LYS A 239 -2.32 16.80 4.36
C LYS A 239 -2.53 15.38 3.87
N ILE A 240 -3.32 14.60 4.60
CA ILE A 240 -3.70 13.24 4.22
C ILE A 240 -4.98 13.34 3.40
N VAL A 241 -4.87 13.11 2.09
CA VAL A 241 -5.97 13.29 1.17
C VAL A 241 -6.67 11.97 0.91
N SER A 242 -7.91 11.85 1.42
CA SER A 242 -8.70 10.62 1.32
C SER A 242 -9.39 10.46 -0.03
N GLY A 243 -9.77 9.21 -0.33
CA GLY A 243 -10.56 8.84 -1.51
C GLY A 243 -9.74 8.32 -2.68
N PHE A 244 -8.43 8.16 -2.53
CA PHE A 244 -7.53 7.54 -3.52
C PHE A 244 -7.25 6.06 -3.24
N GLY A 245 -7.71 5.51 -2.11
CA GLY A 245 -7.36 4.14 -1.70
C GLY A 245 -5.86 4.04 -1.41
N LYS A 246 -5.28 2.89 -1.75
CA LYS A 246 -3.82 2.69 -1.71
C LYS A 246 -3.09 3.28 -2.94
N ALA A 247 -3.84 3.74 -3.94
CA ALA A 247 -3.35 4.09 -5.28
C ALA A 247 -2.25 3.14 -5.80
N GLY A 248 -2.53 1.83 -5.85
CA GLY A 248 -1.57 0.82 -6.31
C GLY A 248 -1.29 0.87 -7.82
N ARG A 249 -0.60 -0.16 -8.34
CA ARG A 249 -0.19 -0.24 -9.76
C ARG A 249 -1.31 -0.20 -10.78
N ASN A 250 -2.55 -0.55 -10.43
CA ASN A 250 -3.65 -0.54 -11.38
C ASN A 250 -4.45 0.77 -11.29
N ARG A 251 -3.97 1.80 -11.98
CA ARG A 251 -4.62 3.12 -12.02
C ARG A 251 -5.31 3.42 -13.33
N ASN A 252 -4.95 2.70 -14.40
CA ASN A 252 -5.51 2.83 -15.75
C ASN A 252 -6.59 1.78 -15.95
N ARG A 253 -7.82 2.02 -15.47
CA ARG A 253 -8.89 1.02 -15.61
C ARG A 253 -9.57 1.16 -16.97
N PHE A 254 -9.30 0.21 -17.86
CA PHE A 254 -10.31 -0.25 -18.81
C PHE A 254 -11.42 -0.93 -18.02
N VAL A 255 -12.66 -0.49 -18.17
CA VAL A 255 -13.81 -1.13 -17.52
C VAL A 255 -14.38 -2.16 -18.50
N ARG A 256 -14.53 -3.43 -18.08
CA ARG A 256 -15.32 -4.41 -18.83
C ARG A 256 -16.78 -3.96 -18.78
N ARG A 257 -17.34 -3.53 -19.90
CA ARG A 257 -18.79 -3.37 -20.05
C ARG A 257 -19.33 -4.63 -20.71
N GLN A 258 -20.32 -5.28 -20.08
CA GLN A 258 -21.13 -6.27 -20.77
C GLN A 258 -22.03 -5.53 -21.76
N GLY A 259 -21.83 -5.81 -23.05
CA GLY A 259 -22.80 -5.51 -24.10
C GLY A 259 -23.41 -6.80 -24.64
N GLN A 260 -24.41 -6.68 -25.52
CA GLN A 260 -25.07 -7.82 -26.17
C GLN A 260 -24.12 -8.69 -27.02
N GLU A 261 -22.90 -8.21 -27.35
CA GLU A 261 -21.87 -8.94 -28.10
C GLU A 261 -20.70 -9.45 -27.23
N GLY A 262 -20.89 -9.55 -25.91
CA GLY A 262 -19.84 -9.97 -24.97
C GLY A 262 -19.07 -8.80 -24.33
N SER A 263 -18.16 -9.12 -23.40
CA SER A 263 -17.47 -8.11 -22.60
C SER A 263 -16.37 -7.39 -23.42
N LYS A 264 -16.60 -6.12 -23.79
CA LYS A 264 -15.54 -5.25 -24.36
C LYS A 264 -14.88 -4.43 -23.23
N LEU A 265 -13.55 -4.35 -23.27
CA LEU A 265 -12.76 -3.44 -22.43
C LEU A 265 -12.91 -2.04 -23.02
N VAL A 266 -13.56 -1.13 -22.27
CA VAL A 266 -13.75 0.26 -22.69
C VAL A 266 -12.83 1.14 -21.86
N GLU A 267 -12.03 1.97 -22.52
CA GLU A 267 -11.21 2.99 -21.86
C GLU A 267 -12.15 4.01 -21.21
N THR A 268 -11.99 4.25 -19.90
CA THR A 268 -12.81 5.24 -19.22
C THR A 268 -12.01 6.53 -19.07
N PRO A 269 -12.59 7.70 -19.40
CA PRO A 269 -11.93 9.00 -19.20
C PRO A 269 -11.91 9.41 -17.72
N TYR A 270 -12.18 8.48 -16.80
CA TYR A 270 -12.31 8.74 -15.37
C TYR A 270 -11.56 7.69 -14.54
N THR A 271 -10.27 7.59 -14.81
CA THR A 271 -9.34 6.69 -14.15
C THR A 271 -8.85 7.26 -12.81
N LEU A 272 -8.31 6.39 -11.94
CA LEU A 272 -7.65 6.84 -10.72
C LEU A 272 -6.48 7.78 -11.03
N MET A 273 -5.77 7.54 -12.14
CA MET A 273 -4.67 8.40 -12.57
C MET A 273 -5.14 9.82 -12.92
N GLN A 274 -6.22 9.96 -13.69
CA GLN A 274 -6.76 11.28 -14.05
C GLN A 274 -7.19 12.08 -12.82
N ARG A 275 -7.73 11.40 -11.80
CA ARG A 275 -8.10 12.02 -10.52
C ARG A 275 -6.89 12.56 -9.77
N ILE A 276 -5.81 11.78 -9.73
CA ILE A 276 -4.53 12.20 -9.13
C ILE A 276 -3.98 13.41 -9.88
N LEU A 277 -3.95 13.35 -11.22
CA LEU A 277 -3.48 14.45 -12.06
C LEU A 277 -4.30 15.73 -11.84
N ALA A 278 -5.63 15.63 -11.73
CA ALA A 278 -6.49 16.78 -11.46
C ALA A 278 -6.19 17.44 -10.11
N LEU A 279 -6.01 16.64 -9.05
CA LEU A 279 -5.65 17.16 -7.72
C LEU A 279 -4.27 17.84 -7.73
N VAL A 280 -3.26 17.15 -8.27
CA VAL A 280 -1.89 17.66 -8.34
C VAL A 280 -1.87 18.96 -9.15
N LYS A 281 -2.56 19.00 -10.31
CA LYS A 281 -2.70 20.21 -11.12
C LYS A 281 -3.32 21.34 -10.30
N LYS A 282 -4.47 21.11 -9.68
CA LYS A 282 -5.21 22.13 -8.92
C LYS A 282 -4.36 22.73 -7.79
N VAL A 283 -3.81 21.90 -6.91
CA VAL A 283 -2.98 22.35 -5.78
C VAL A 283 -1.74 23.11 -6.27
N SER A 284 -1.09 22.59 -7.30
CA SER A 284 0.11 23.19 -7.87
C SER A 284 -0.16 24.55 -8.50
N THR A 285 -1.22 24.68 -9.30
CA THR A 285 -1.61 25.95 -9.92
C THR A 285 -2.00 26.99 -8.86
N ASP A 286 -2.78 26.60 -7.86
CA ASP A 286 -3.19 27.52 -6.78
C ASP A 286 -1.97 28.02 -5.98
N ALA A 287 -1.01 27.14 -5.71
CA ALA A 287 0.19 27.49 -4.97
C ALA A 287 1.14 28.41 -5.77
N ILE A 288 1.32 28.14 -7.07
CA ILE A 288 2.13 29.00 -7.96
C ILE A 288 1.46 30.36 -8.16
N ALA A 289 0.13 30.40 -8.27
CA ALA A 289 -0.62 31.65 -8.35
C ALA A 289 -0.45 32.51 -7.08
N ALA A 290 -0.38 31.87 -5.91
CA ALA A 290 -0.12 32.56 -4.65
C ALA A 290 1.36 32.98 -4.50
N ASN A 291 2.30 32.15 -4.94
CA ASN A 291 3.74 32.45 -4.92
C ASN A 291 4.44 31.81 -6.15
N PRO A 292 4.85 32.62 -7.14
CA PRO A 292 5.49 32.13 -8.38
C PRO A 292 6.80 31.35 -8.17
N ASN A 293 7.45 31.50 -7.03
CA ASN A 293 8.69 30.78 -6.70
C ASN A 293 8.45 29.41 -6.04
N THR A 294 7.19 29.00 -5.88
CA THR A 294 6.82 27.72 -5.26
C THR A 294 7.40 26.55 -6.04
N LYS A 295 8.22 25.74 -5.37
CA LYS A 295 8.77 24.50 -5.92
C LYS A 295 7.94 23.31 -5.48
N ILE A 296 7.60 22.45 -6.43
CA ILE A 296 6.72 21.31 -6.21
C ILE A 296 7.49 20.02 -6.50
N GLY A 297 7.34 19.04 -5.62
CA GLY A 297 7.89 17.70 -5.78
C GLY A 297 6.79 16.66 -5.82
N ILE A 298 6.99 15.57 -6.55
CA ILE A 298 6.10 14.41 -6.55
C ILE A 298 6.89 13.11 -6.49
N LEU A 299 6.43 12.23 -5.60
CA LEU A 299 6.88 10.86 -5.40
C LEU A 299 5.73 9.93 -5.78
N ASP A 300 6.01 9.02 -6.73
CA ASP A 300 5.03 8.05 -7.21
C ASP A 300 5.71 6.72 -7.63
N LEU A 301 4.95 5.72 -8.06
CA LEU A 301 5.49 4.53 -8.70
C LEU A 301 6.17 4.92 -10.02
N LYS A 302 7.33 4.31 -10.29
CA LYS A 302 8.17 4.57 -11.47
C LYS A 302 7.41 4.58 -12.80
N GLU A 303 6.41 3.73 -12.95
CA GLU A 303 5.60 3.61 -14.17
C GLU A 303 4.70 4.84 -14.43
N TYR A 304 4.33 5.60 -13.39
CA TYR A 304 3.44 6.75 -13.49
C TYR A 304 4.15 8.10 -13.59
N ILE A 305 5.46 8.14 -13.31
CA ILE A 305 6.24 9.39 -13.32
C ILE A 305 6.12 10.17 -14.63
N LYS A 306 6.15 9.46 -15.77
CA LYS A 306 6.01 10.08 -17.09
C LYS A 306 4.63 10.71 -17.33
N ARG A 307 3.61 10.41 -16.51
CA ARG A 307 2.27 11.01 -16.67
C ARG A 307 2.21 12.45 -16.14
N TYR A 308 3.17 12.85 -15.32
CA TYR A 308 3.20 14.20 -14.76
C TYR A 308 3.92 15.21 -15.66
N SER A 309 4.68 14.76 -16.67
CA SER A 309 5.35 15.66 -17.63
C SER A 309 4.37 16.41 -18.53
N ASP A 310 3.16 15.88 -18.70
CA ASP A 310 2.15 16.44 -19.59
C ASP A 310 1.30 17.51 -18.90
N LEU A 311 1.49 17.72 -17.59
CA LEU A 311 0.84 18.80 -16.89
C LEU A 311 1.42 20.13 -17.40
N GLU A 312 0.57 21.11 -17.71
CA GLU A 312 0.98 22.46 -18.15
C GLU A 312 1.99 23.09 -17.18
N ILE A 313 1.89 22.75 -15.90
CA ILE A 313 2.79 23.18 -14.81
C ILE A 313 4.21 22.61 -14.96
N ALA A 314 4.38 21.53 -15.71
CA ALA A 314 5.68 20.95 -16.05
C ALA A 314 6.32 21.62 -17.28
N GLN A 315 5.55 22.38 -18.08
CA GLN A 315 6.05 23.09 -19.26
C GLN A 315 6.77 24.39 -18.88
N ASP A 316 6.41 25.02 -17.76
CA ASP A 316 7.30 25.90 -17.01
C ASP A 316 8.35 25.04 -16.30
N ALA A 317 9.39 24.65 -17.05
CA ALA A 317 10.41 23.63 -16.78
C ALA A 317 11.22 23.77 -15.45
N ARG A 318 10.78 24.59 -14.50
CA ARG A 318 11.39 24.85 -13.19
C ARG A 318 10.50 24.46 -11.99
N ALA A 319 9.23 24.11 -12.17
CA ALA A 319 8.29 23.99 -11.05
C ALA A 319 8.10 22.56 -10.50
N LEU A 320 8.02 21.52 -11.33
CA LEU A 320 7.67 20.16 -10.88
C LEU A 320 8.83 19.16 -10.95
N LEU A 321 9.38 18.82 -9.79
CA LEU A 321 10.37 17.75 -9.64
C LEU A 321 9.67 16.41 -9.47
N THR A 322 10.08 15.40 -10.23
CA THR A 322 9.54 14.04 -10.11
C THR A 322 10.57 13.07 -9.56
N GLY A 323 10.10 12.04 -8.87
CA GLY A 323 10.92 10.91 -8.42
C GLY A 323 10.02 9.77 -7.97
N TYR A 324 10.61 8.61 -7.72
CA TYR A 324 9.84 7.41 -7.44
C TYR A 324 10.11 6.77 -6.08
N HIS A 325 9.07 6.13 -5.52
CA HIS A 325 9.12 5.42 -4.25
C HIS A 325 10.30 4.45 -4.19
N PHE A 326 10.84 4.23 -2.99
CA PHE A 326 11.97 3.35 -2.66
C PHE A 326 13.33 3.73 -3.27
N PHE A 327 13.38 4.63 -4.25
CA PHE A 327 14.62 5.12 -4.87
C PHE A 327 14.90 6.56 -4.46
N ASP A 328 14.05 7.49 -4.89
CA ASP A 328 14.21 8.91 -4.59
C ASP A 328 13.75 9.26 -3.16
N SER A 329 12.99 8.38 -2.50
CA SER A 329 12.63 8.51 -1.08
C SER A 329 13.83 8.29 -0.13
N ARG A 330 14.86 7.57 -0.58
CA ARG A 330 16.01 7.16 0.27
C ARG A 330 17.30 7.89 -0.09
N ASN A 331 17.64 7.96 -1.37
CA ASN A 331 18.98 8.37 -1.84
C ASN A 331 18.99 9.68 -2.64
N SER A 332 18.09 10.60 -2.31
CA SER A 332 17.97 11.86 -3.04
C SER A 332 17.73 13.03 -2.10
N ASN A 333 18.42 14.14 -2.39
CA ASN A 333 18.11 15.47 -1.85
C ASN A 333 17.36 16.33 -2.89
N ARG A 334 16.87 15.72 -3.98
CA ARG A 334 16.15 16.41 -5.06
C ARG A 334 15.00 17.27 -4.54
N PHE A 335 14.27 16.79 -3.53
CA PHE A 335 13.09 17.46 -2.97
C PHE A 335 13.37 18.38 -1.79
N SER A 336 14.64 18.56 -1.41
CA SER A 336 15.01 19.35 -0.22
C SER A 336 14.56 20.81 -0.27
N ASN A 337 14.38 21.34 -1.48
CA ASN A 337 13.96 22.72 -1.74
C ASN A 337 12.50 22.85 -2.16
N CYS A 338 11.69 21.78 -2.08
CA CYS A 338 10.27 21.85 -2.44
C CYS A 338 9.47 22.48 -1.30
N ASN A 339 8.59 23.42 -1.63
CA ASN A 339 7.58 23.96 -0.70
C ASN A 339 6.39 23.01 -0.59
N ILE A 340 6.07 22.32 -1.68
CA ILE A 340 5.01 21.32 -1.73
C ILE A 340 5.59 19.98 -2.17
N LEU A 341 5.30 18.90 -1.45
CA LEU A 341 5.67 17.54 -1.83
C LEU A 341 4.44 16.64 -1.86
N PHE A 342 4.26 15.90 -2.94
CA PHE A 342 3.22 14.88 -3.07
C PHE A 342 3.83 13.48 -2.90
N SER A 343 3.20 12.64 -2.08
CA SER A 343 3.40 11.19 -2.07
C SER A 343 2.12 10.53 -2.59
N VAL A 344 2.20 9.85 -3.73
CA VAL A 344 1.01 9.30 -4.41
C VAL A 344 0.85 7.81 -4.12
N GLY A 345 -0.19 7.48 -3.36
CA GLY A 345 -0.41 6.11 -2.91
C GLY A 345 0.49 5.72 -1.74
N SER A 346 0.23 4.53 -1.23
CA SER A 346 1.01 3.97 -0.14
C SER A 346 2.22 3.23 -0.72
N PRO A 347 3.46 3.50 -0.28
CA PRO A 347 4.67 2.83 -0.76
C PRO A 347 4.74 1.40 -0.20
N VAL A 348 3.88 0.53 -0.71
CA VAL A 348 3.82 -0.89 -0.33
C VAL A 348 4.82 -1.68 -1.18
N VAL A 349 5.77 -2.32 -0.49
CA VAL A 349 6.72 -3.27 -1.09
C VAL A 349 5.98 -4.47 -1.70
N ASN A 350 6.61 -5.17 -2.64
CA ASN A 350 5.99 -6.34 -3.27
C ASN A 350 5.62 -7.39 -2.21
N LEU A 351 4.31 -7.71 -2.10
CA LEU A 351 3.80 -8.62 -1.07
C LEU A 351 4.35 -10.05 -1.21
N GLY A 352 4.56 -10.54 -2.43
CA GLY A 352 5.19 -11.85 -2.67
C GLY A 352 6.66 -11.86 -2.22
N GLU A 353 7.38 -10.76 -2.42
CA GLU A 353 8.72 -10.59 -1.87
C GLU A 353 8.71 -10.61 -0.34
N MET A 354 7.76 -9.92 0.28
CA MET A 354 7.61 -9.90 1.74
C MET A 354 7.21 -11.25 2.32
N LEU A 355 6.31 -11.98 1.65
CA LEU A 355 5.95 -13.35 2.03
C LEU A 355 7.16 -14.29 1.94
N ALA A 356 8.01 -14.13 0.93
CA ALA A 356 9.24 -14.89 0.83
C ALA A 356 10.21 -14.57 1.99
N GLU A 357 10.34 -13.30 2.38
CA GLU A 357 11.14 -12.95 3.57
C GLU A 357 10.55 -13.50 4.86
N TRP A 358 9.22 -13.44 5.01
CA TRP A 358 8.50 -14.02 6.13
C TRP A 358 8.73 -15.52 6.23
N HIS A 359 8.57 -16.24 5.13
CA HIS A 359 8.82 -17.67 5.05
C HIS A 359 10.26 -18.01 5.45
N LEU A 360 11.24 -17.29 4.91
CA LEU A 360 12.65 -17.48 5.28
C LEU A 360 12.96 -17.12 6.72
N ARG A 361 12.10 -16.35 7.41
CA ARG A 361 12.32 -15.94 8.79
C ARG A 361 11.63 -16.86 9.79
N HIS A 362 10.36 -17.19 9.53
CA HIS A 362 9.47 -17.90 10.45
C HIS A 362 9.30 -19.38 10.09
N ARG A 363 9.83 -19.84 8.95
CA ARG A 363 9.62 -21.20 8.40
C ARG A 363 8.14 -21.55 8.18
N GLN A 364 7.33 -20.53 7.94
CA GLN A 364 5.91 -20.65 7.66
C GLN A 364 5.63 -19.93 6.35
N SER A 365 5.02 -20.63 5.39
CA SER A 365 4.63 -20.07 4.11
C SER A 365 3.12 -19.83 4.08
N TYR A 366 2.73 -18.73 3.45
CA TYR A 366 1.36 -18.25 3.33
C TYR A 366 1.13 -17.75 1.90
N THR A 367 -0.12 -17.75 1.46
CA THR A 367 -0.59 -16.90 0.37
C THR A 367 -0.88 -15.49 0.91
N VAL A 368 -1.26 -14.56 0.04
CA VAL A 368 -1.61 -13.21 0.50
C VAL A 368 -2.92 -13.25 1.30
N GLU A 369 -3.85 -14.11 0.89
CA GLU A 369 -5.20 -14.22 1.44
C GLU A 369 -5.24 -14.87 2.82
N ASP A 370 -4.32 -15.81 3.10
CA ASP A 370 -4.24 -16.52 4.38
C ASP A 370 -3.09 -16.05 5.28
N ALA A 371 -2.44 -14.93 4.91
CA ALA A 371 -1.35 -14.37 5.69
C ALA A 371 -1.81 -13.95 7.10
N PRO A 372 -1.02 -14.25 8.14
CA PRO A 372 -1.44 -14.01 9.52
C PRO A 372 -1.44 -12.50 9.85
N PRO A 373 -2.18 -12.06 10.89
CA PRO A 373 -2.24 -10.65 11.28
C PRO A 373 -0.87 -10.01 11.55
N GLU A 374 0.08 -10.79 12.09
CA GLU A 374 1.44 -10.34 12.38
C GLU A 374 2.23 -9.99 11.10
N PHE A 375 1.94 -10.67 10.00
CA PHE A 375 2.52 -10.32 8.69
C PHE A 375 2.03 -8.94 8.25
N TRP A 376 0.72 -8.69 8.32
CA TRP A 376 0.14 -7.40 7.96
C TRP A 376 0.61 -6.27 8.88
N ALA A 377 0.83 -6.56 10.15
CA ALA A 377 1.46 -5.62 11.08
C ALA A 377 2.90 -5.26 10.67
N ASP A 378 3.72 -6.24 10.23
CA ASP A 378 5.07 -5.96 9.71
C ASP A 378 5.00 -5.15 8.40
N ILE A 379 4.07 -5.45 7.48
CA ILE A 379 3.86 -4.66 6.26
C ILE A 379 3.47 -3.21 6.60
N ASN A 380 2.55 -3.00 7.54
CA ASN A 380 2.14 -1.67 7.96
C ASN A 380 3.31 -0.91 8.58
N ARG A 381 4.13 -1.55 9.42
CA ARG A 381 5.33 -0.93 10.00
C ARG A 381 6.32 -0.51 8.93
N GLN A 382 6.63 -1.40 7.97
CA GLN A 382 7.55 -1.10 6.87
C GLN A 382 7.03 0.02 5.96
N THR A 383 5.74 -0.02 5.62
CA THR A 383 5.10 1.01 4.80
C THR A 383 5.10 2.37 5.50
N THR A 384 4.87 2.39 6.82
CA THR A 384 4.94 3.60 7.64
C THR A 384 6.36 4.17 7.69
N ALA A 385 7.36 3.32 7.83
CA ALA A 385 8.76 3.74 7.77
C ALA A 385 9.09 4.41 6.42
N GLU A 386 8.60 3.88 5.30
CA GLU A 386 8.76 4.52 3.99
C GLU A 386 8.05 5.87 3.91
N ILE A 387 6.81 5.97 4.37
CA ILE A 387 6.06 7.25 4.38
C ILE A 387 6.84 8.29 5.19
N ILE A 388 7.37 7.92 6.36
CA ILE A 388 8.22 8.78 7.17
C ILE A 388 9.47 9.23 6.39
N GLN A 389 10.11 8.34 5.64
CA GLN A 389 11.26 8.70 4.82
C GLN A 389 10.91 9.69 3.71
N GLU A 390 9.75 9.52 3.08
CA GLU A 390 9.23 10.42 2.06
C GLU A 390 8.93 11.81 2.64
N ILE A 391 8.25 11.87 3.79
CA ILE A 391 8.00 13.13 4.51
C ILE A 391 9.33 13.81 4.85
N GLY A 392 10.32 13.04 5.31
CA GLY A 392 11.66 13.52 5.62
C GLY A 392 12.43 14.07 4.40
N ARG A 393 12.02 13.80 3.15
CA ARG A 393 12.65 14.38 1.96
C ARG A 393 12.42 15.88 1.83
N SER A 394 11.38 16.40 2.47
CA SER A 394 11.15 17.84 2.58
C SER A 394 12.27 18.56 3.31
N ARG A 395 13.04 17.87 4.18
CA ARG A 395 14.10 18.49 5.00
C ARG A 395 13.59 19.71 5.79
N ALA A 396 12.32 19.69 6.21
CA ALA A 396 11.65 20.80 6.86
C ALA A 396 12.39 21.36 8.08
N GLN A 397 13.12 20.50 8.80
CA GLN A 397 13.91 20.90 9.96
C GLN A 397 15.00 21.95 9.66
N HIS A 398 15.45 22.06 8.41
CA HIS A 398 16.48 23.01 7.98
C HIS A 398 15.89 24.31 7.41
N ARG A 399 14.57 24.45 7.39
CA ARG A 399 13.84 25.54 6.74
C ARG A 399 12.71 26.07 7.64
N GLN A 400 13.03 26.30 8.92
CA GLN A 400 12.06 26.68 9.96
C GLN A 400 11.33 28.00 9.66
N ASP A 401 11.89 28.82 8.78
CA ASP A 401 11.36 30.08 8.25
C ASP A 401 10.34 29.89 7.11
N GLN A 402 10.18 28.66 6.59
CA GLN A 402 9.32 28.36 5.45
C GLN A 402 8.21 27.38 5.85
N GLU A 403 6.97 27.72 5.49
CA GLU A 403 5.88 26.75 5.52
C GLU A 403 6.05 25.72 4.40
N ILE A 404 5.93 24.45 4.78
CA ILE A 404 6.09 23.32 3.87
C ILE A 404 4.84 22.46 3.96
N ALA A 405 4.24 22.16 2.81
CA ALA A 405 3.09 21.26 2.73
C ALA A 405 3.49 19.91 2.14
N HIS A 406 3.15 18.82 2.80
CA HIS A 406 3.29 17.47 2.27
C HIS A 406 1.90 16.86 2.10
N TYR A 407 1.54 16.52 0.86
CA TYR A 407 0.29 15.86 0.53
C TYR A 407 0.51 14.35 0.37
N VAL A 408 -0.13 13.55 1.22
CA VAL A 408 -0.15 12.09 1.07
C VAL A 408 -1.47 11.70 0.44
N LEU A 409 -1.43 11.27 -0.82
CA LEU A 409 -2.62 10.85 -1.58
C LEU A 409 -2.88 9.35 -1.36
N ALA A 410 -3.20 8.99 -0.13
CA ALA A 410 -3.50 7.63 0.28
C ALA A 410 -4.39 7.63 1.52
N ASP A 411 -5.16 6.56 1.69
CA ASP A 411 -5.89 6.33 2.94
C ASP A 411 -4.91 5.71 3.97
N LEU A 412 -4.60 6.47 5.03
CA LEU A 412 -3.72 6.04 6.13
C LEU A 412 -4.54 5.69 7.38
N SER A 413 -4.18 4.60 8.06
CA SER A 413 -4.81 4.22 9.33
C SER A 413 -4.36 5.13 10.49
N ASP A 414 -5.16 5.20 11.55
CA ASP A 414 -4.84 6.01 12.74
C ASP A 414 -3.49 5.65 13.34
N THR A 415 -3.18 4.35 13.40
CA THR A 415 -1.88 3.83 13.86
C THR A 415 -0.68 4.35 13.05
N GLN A 416 -0.86 4.59 11.74
CA GLN A 416 0.21 5.17 10.91
C GLN A 416 0.37 6.66 11.20
N ILE A 417 -0.74 7.37 11.41
CA ILE A 417 -0.73 8.80 11.74
C ILE A 417 -0.09 9.05 13.10
N GLU A 418 -0.39 8.22 14.10
CA GLU A 418 0.24 8.26 15.41
C GLU A 418 1.77 8.08 15.30
N ALA A 419 2.21 7.07 14.54
CA ALA A 419 3.64 6.83 14.32
C ALA A 419 4.33 7.99 13.60
N ILE A 420 3.67 8.63 12.62
CA ILE A 420 4.18 9.82 11.93
C ILE A 420 4.28 11.00 12.91
N THR A 421 3.25 11.22 13.72
CA THR A 421 3.21 12.30 14.72
C THR A 421 4.33 12.14 15.76
N GLN A 422 4.56 10.91 16.23
CA GLN A 422 5.66 10.59 17.14
C GLN A 422 7.04 10.83 16.50
N TYR A 423 7.18 10.56 15.20
CA TYR A 423 8.44 10.74 14.49
C TYR A 423 8.76 12.22 14.18
N PHE A 424 7.74 13.03 13.91
CA PHE A 424 7.84 14.46 13.60
C PHE A 424 7.18 15.33 14.68
N PRO A 425 7.86 15.60 15.80
CA PRO A 425 7.29 16.44 16.87
C PRO A 425 6.86 17.82 16.35
N GLY A 426 5.65 18.25 16.71
CA GLY A 426 5.10 19.56 16.33
C GLY A 426 4.51 19.64 14.92
N ILE A 427 4.52 18.55 14.15
CA ILE A 427 3.89 18.50 12.82
C ILE A 427 2.38 18.80 12.91
N GLN A 428 1.86 19.56 11.95
CA GLN A 428 0.41 19.78 11.81
C GLN A 428 -0.14 18.74 10.83
N ILE A 429 -1.13 17.95 11.25
CA ILE A 429 -1.75 16.92 10.40
C ILE A 429 -3.22 17.26 10.16
N GLU A 430 -3.61 17.29 8.90
CA GLU A 430 -4.98 17.53 8.47
C GLU A 430 -5.47 16.36 7.59
N ARG A 431 -6.64 15.80 7.91
CA ARG A 431 -7.35 14.87 7.02
C ARG A 431 -8.29 15.65 6.13
N VAL A 432 -8.10 15.55 4.81
CA VAL A 432 -8.86 16.34 3.83
C VAL A 432 -9.44 15.39 2.79
N GLU A 433 -10.69 15.62 2.38
CA GLU A 433 -11.25 14.85 1.28
C GLU A 433 -10.79 15.41 -0.07
N ALA A 434 -10.50 14.55 -1.04
CA ALA A 434 -10.12 14.99 -2.39
C ALA A 434 -11.13 16.00 -2.99
N TYR A 435 -12.44 15.82 -2.71
CA TYR A 435 -13.50 16.68 -3.22
C TYR A 435 -13.39 18.13 -2.75
N SER A 436 -12.98 18.38 -1.50
CA SER A 436 -12.88 19.75 -0.97
C SER A 436 -11.69 20.52 -1.54
N ILE A 437 -10.69 19.83 -2.07
CA ILE A 437 -9.55 20.44 -2.77
C ILE A 437 -9.84 20.57 -4.26
N CYS A 438 -10.27 19.48 -4.90
CA CYS A 438 -10.55 19.40 -6.33
C CYS A 438 -11.72 18.44 -6.57
N GLN A 439 -12.86 18.99 -7.00
CA GLN A 439 -14.06 18.20 -7.30
C GLN A 439 -13.74 17.04 -8.27
N GLU A 440 -12.97 17.30 -9.32
CA GLU A 440 -12.61 16.31 -10.35
C GLU A 440 -11.77 15.14 -9.81
N ALA A 441 -11.06 15.36 -8.70
CA ALA A 441 -10.23 14.35 -8.05
C ALA A 441 -11.01 13.35 -7.19
N ALA A 442 -12.26 13.65 -6.80
CA ALA A 442 -13.09 12.76 -5.99
C ALA A 442 -13.80 11.69 -6.84
N PRO A 443 -14.06 10.46 -6.36
CA PRO A 443 -14.73 9.44 -7.18
C PRO A 443 -16.05 9.94 -7.80
N LYS A 444 -16.39 9.50 -9.02
CA LYS A 444 -17.59 10.00 -9.73
C LYS A 444 -18.88 9.89 -8.91
N ALA A 445 -19.04 8.80 -8.15
CA ALA A 445 -20.17 8.64 -7.24
C ALA A 445 -20.23 9.75 -6.16
N VAL A 446 -19.07 10.07 -5.55
CA VAL A 446 -18.95 11.16 -4.58
C VAL A 446 -19.22 12.51 -5.23
N GLN A 447 -18.69 12.75 -6.43
CA GLN A 447 -18.96 13.99 -7.17
C GLN A 447 -20.44 14.17 -7.46
N THR A 448 -21.13 13.12 -7.92
CA THR A 448 -22.56 13.19 -8.19
C THR A 448 -23.35 13.44 -6.91
N LYS A 449 -23.05 12.72 -5.82
CA LYS A 449 -23.73 12.91 -4.53
C LYS A 449 -23.56 14.37 -4.04
N LYS A 450 -22.32 14.85 -3.94
CA LYS A 450 -22.04 16.21 -3.47
C LYS A 450 -22.50 17.30 -4.43
N GLY A 451 -22.47 17.03 -5.74
CA GLY A 451 -23.02 17.93 -6.76
C GLY A 451 -24.54 18.10 -6.64
N ILE A 452 -25.28 17.01 -6.40
CA ILE A 452 -26.73 17.06 -6.13
C ILE A 452 -27.00 17.87 -4.86
N CYS A 453 -26.25 17.61 -3.78
CA CYS A 453 -26.38 18.37 -2.53
C CYS A 453 -26.09 19.87 -2.74
N LYS A 454 -25.04 20.21 -3.51
CA LYS A 454 -24.69 21.60 -3.86
C LYS A 454 -25.80 22.30 -4.66
N ALA A 455 -26.30 21.65 -5.72
CA ALA A 455 -27.39 22.18 -6.54
C ALA A 455 -28.68 22.37 -5.73
N PHE A 456 -29.00 21.41 -4.85
CA PHE A 456 -30.14 21.49 -3.95
C PHE A 456 -30.02 22.67 -2.96
N ALA A 457 -28.85 22.84 -2.35
CA ALA A 457 -28.59 23.92 -1.40
C ALA A 457 -28.64 25.31 -2.07
N GLN A 458 -28.10 25.44 -3.29
CA GLN A 458 -28.17 26.68 -4.07
C GLN A 458 -29.60 27.07 -4.45
N ALA A 459 -30.44 26.10 -4.81
CA ALA A 459 -31.85 26.37 -5.08
C ALA A 459 -32.57 26.94 -3.84
N ILE A 460 -32.32 26.36 -2.66
CA ILE A 460 -32.89 26.86 -1.40
C ILE A 460 -32.40 28.27 -1.08
N GLN A 461 -31.09 28.55 -1.24
CA GLN A 461 -30.53 29.89 -1.02
C GLN A 461 -31.18 30.96 -1.89
N ARG A 462 -31.58 30.61 -3.12
CA ARG A 462 -32.27 31.53 -4.05
C ARG A 462 -33.76 31.66 -3.77
N GLY A 463 -34.29 30.98 -2.74
CA GLY A 463 -35.74 30.89 -2.49
C GLY A 463 -36.49 30.04 -3.51
N GLU A 464 -35.77 29.30 -4.36
CA GLU A 464 -36.35 28.46 -5.39
C GLU A 464 -36.76 27.09 -4.83
N THR A 465 -37.77 26.49 -5.45
CA THR A 465 -38.11 25.10 -5.15
C THR A 465 -37.10 24.17 -5.82
N PRO A 466 -36.36 23.34 -5.09
CA PRO A 466 -35.44 22.37 -5.69
C PRO A 466 -36.24 21.32 -6.49
N VAL A 467 -36.21 21.44 -7.82
CA VAL A 467 -36.85 20.51 -8.75
C VAL A 467 -35.82 19.53 -9.29
N GLY A 468 -36.12 18.22 -9.18
CA GLY A 468 -35.18 17.16 -9.57
C GLY A 468 -34.75 17.18 -11.04
N LYS A 469 -35.51 17.81 -11.94
CA LYS A 469 -35.12 18.04 -13.35
C LYS A 469 -34.00 19.09 -13.44
N ASN A 470 -34.18 20.24 -12.81
CA ASN A 470 -33.21 21.34 -12.82
C ASN A 470 -31.90 20.93 -12.12
N ILE A 471 -32.01 20.19 -11.01
CA ILE A 471 -30.84 19.63 -10.31
C ILE A 471 -30.10 18.62 -11.20
N ALA A 472 -30.83 17.77 -11.92
CA ALA A 472 -30.25 16.79 -12.83
C ALA A 472 -29.49 17.46 -13.98
N GLU A 473 -30.07 18.50 -14.58
CA GLU A 473 -29.44 19.32 -15.62
C GLU A 473 -28.17 20.02 -15.10
N GLN A 474 -28.24 20.63 -13.92
CA GLN A 474 -27.10 21.32 -13.31
C GLN A 474 -25.92 20.39 -12.98
N VAL A 475 -26.18 19.14 -12.59
CA VAL A 475 -25.15 18.15 -12.22
C VAL A 475 -24.72 17.28 -13.40
N GLY A 476 -25.41 17.35 -14.54
CA GLY A 476 -25.12 16.53 -15.72
C GLY A 476 -25.47 15.05 -15.55
N VAL A 477 -26.54 14.73 -14.82
CA VAL A 477 -27.03 13.36 -14.60
C VAL A 477 -28.50 13.23 -14.97
N THR A 478 -29.04 12.01 -14.99
CA THR A 478 -30.47 11.81 -15.26
C THR A 478 -31.32 12.12 -14.02
N LYS A 479 -32.55 12.59 -14.22
CA LYS A 479 -33.55 12.78 -13.14
C LYS A 479 -33.75 11.50 -12.32
N GLY A 480 -33.78 10.34 -12.99
CA GLY A 480 -33.88 9.03 -12.34
C GLY A 480 -32.70 8.76 -11.40
N ARG A 481 -31.48 9.13 -11.80
CA ARG A 481 -30.28 8.97 -10.96
C ARG A 481 -30.31 9.90 -9.74
N VAL A 482 -30.81 11.13 -9.89
CA VAL A 482 -31.04 12.05 -8.76
C VAL A 482 -32.04 11.45 -7.77
N SER A 483 -33.17 10.91 -8.27
CA SER A 483 -34.18 10.28 -7.41
C SER A 483 -33.65 9.05 -6.68
N GLN A 484 -32.86 8.21 -7.35
CA GLN A 484 -32.23 7.02 -6.78
C GLN A 484 -31.21 7.36 -5.67
N ILE A 485 -30.38 8.38 -5.89
CA ILE A 485 -29.42 8.81 -4.88
C ILE A 485 -30.15 9.43 -3.69
N LEU A 486 -31.17 10.25 -3.94
CA LEU A 486 -31.92 10.89 -2.87
C LEU A 486 -32.80 9.92 -2.09
N SER A 487 -33.22 8.78 -2.65
CA SER A 487 -33.96 7.76 -1.89
C SER A 487 -33.13 7.14 -0.77
N GLU A 488 -31.79 7.13 -0.87
CA GLU A 488 -30.91 6.75 0.25
C GLU A 488 -31.09 7.67 1.48
N TYR A 489 -31.60 8.89 1.26
CA TYR A 489 -31.86 9.91 2.30
C TYR A 489 -33.37 10.13 2.51
N GLY A 490 -34.19 9.11 2.26
CA GLY A 490 -35.66 9.19 2.35
C GLY A 490 -36.35 9.89 1.18
N GLY A 491 -35.61 10.46 0.22
CA GLY A 491 -36.15 11.08 -1.00
C GLY A 491 -36.34 12.60 -0.90
N LEU A 492 -36.32 13.26 -2.06
CA LEU A 492 -36.26 14.72 -2.21
C LEU A 492 -37.32 15.48 -1.39
N ARG A 493 -38.58 15.00 -1.40
CA ARG A 493 -39.70 15.65 -0.72
C ARG A 493 -39.54 15.60 0.81
N LYS A 494 -39.07 14.46 1.33
CA LYS A 494 -38.94 14.18 2.76
C LYS A 494 -37.72 14.89 3.34
N LEU A 495 -36.59 14.84 2.62
CA LEU A 495 -35.40 15.62 2.93
C LEU A 495 -35.69 17.13 2.99
N ARG A 496 -36.41 17.67 1.99
CA ARG A 496 -36.81 19.08 1.97
C ARG A 496 -37.68 19.48 3.16
N LYS A 497 -38.70 18.68 3.48
CA LYS A 497 -39.59 18.97 4.61
C LYS A 497 -38.85 18.98 5.95
N SER A 498 -37.96 18.02 6.15
CA SER A 498 -37.20 17.87 7.40
C SER A 498 -36.21 19.02 7.59
N LEU A 499 -35.54 19.47 6.52
CA LEU A 499 -34.66 20.64 6.56
C LEU A 499 -35.42 21.96 6.80
N ILE A 500 -36.58 22.14 6.15
CA ILE A 500 -37.42 23.32 6.38
C ILE A 500 -37.94 23.34 7.82
N ALA A 501 -38.36 22.21 8.37
CA ALA A 501 -38.79 22.09 9.77
C ALA A 501 -37.66 22.52 10.72
N LEU A 502 -36.44 21.99 10.53
CA LEU A 502 -35.28 22.35 11.35
C LEU A 502 -34.92 23.85 11.26
N LEU A 503 -34.90 24.41 10.06
CA LEU A 503 -34.60 25.84 9.84
C LEU A 503 -35.69 26.75 10.42
N ASN A 504 -36.97 26.37 10.29
CA ASN A 504 -38.08 27.10 10.87
C ASN A 504 -38.03 27.09 12.40
N THR A 505 -37.69 25.97 13.02
CA THR A 505 -37.52 25.87 14.48
C THR A 505 -36.38 26.75 14.99
N LEU A 506 -35.28 26.85 14.25
CA LEU A 506 -34.17 27.73 14.59
C LEU A 506 -34.52 29.22 14.44
N ASN A 507 -35.27 29.60 13.41
CA ASN A 507 -35.64 31.00 13.14
C ASN A 507 -36.85 31.50 13.93
N ASN A 508 -37.80 30.61 14.23
CA ASN A 508 -39.03 30.95 14.94
C ASN A 508 -39.26 29.89 16.03
N ARG A 509 -38.82 30.17 17.26
CA ARG A 509 -39.26 29.45 18.46
C ARG A 509 -40.74 29.77 18.73
N THR A 510 -41.60 29.26 17.87
CA THR A 510 -43.04 29.46 18.00
C THR A 510 -43.54 28.59 19.15
N LYS A 511 -44.39 29.21 19.99
CA LYS A 511 -45.00 28.71 21.23
C LYS A 511 -45.03 27.19 21.37
N LEU A 512 -44.48 26.73 22.50
CA LEU A 512 -44.59 25.37 23.03
C LEU A 512 -46.00 24.82 22.79
N TYR A 513 -46.13 23.94 21.79
CA TYR A 513 -47.18 22.94 21.83
C TYR A 513 -46.87 22.06 23.03
N LEU A 514 -47.88 21.77 23.87
CA LEU A 514 -47.77 20.78 24.93
C LEU A 514 -47.49 19.42 24.28
N LEU A 515 -46.20 19.05 24.20
CA LEU A 515 -45.79 17.67 23.96
C LEU A 515 -46.25 16.83 25.14
N ARG A 516 -46.63 15.58 24.88
CA ARG A 516 -46.80 14.59 25.95
C ARG A 516 -45.43 14.33 26.57
N GLU A 517 -45.38 14.10 27.88
CA GLU A 517 -44.12 13.84 28.61
C GLU A 517 -43.29 12.74 27.95
N GLU A 518 -43.92 11.64 27.53
CA GLU A 518 -43.26 10.53 26.83
C GLU A 518 -42.59 10.96 25.51
N ASP A 519 -43.22 11.86 24.73
CA ASP A 519 -42.67 12.35 23.47
C ASP A 519 -41.53 13.37 23.70
N LEU A 520 -41.60 14.12 24.81
CA LEU A 520 -40.57 15.05 25.25
C LEU A 520 -39.32 14.30 25.72
N GLU A 521 -39.50 13.29 26.58
CA GLU A 521 -38.43 12.44 27.07
C GLU A 521 -37.77 11.67 25.91
N MET A 522 -38.56 11.14 24.98
CA MET A 522 -38.01 10.48 23.80
C MET A 522 -37.19 11.45 22.96
N ALA A 523 -37.69 12.65 22.66
CA ALA A 523 -36.93 13.64 21.89
C ALA A 523 -35.61 14.01 22.59
N GLN A 524 -35.66 14.28 23.88
CA GLN A 524 -34.50 14.71 24.67
C GLN A 524 -33.48 13.58 24.90
N ALA A 525 -33.87 12.31 24.82
CA ALA A 525 -32.95 11.17 24.87
C ALA A 525 -32.42 10.78 23.48
N PHE A 526 -33.30 10.70 22.49
CA PHE A 526 -33.00 10.16 21.16
C PHE A 526 -32.06 11.06 20.36
N PHE A 527 -32.33 12.37 20.25
CA PHE A 527 -31.51 13.26 19.42
C PHE A 527 -30.08 13.43 19.97
N PRO A 528 -29.86 13.58 21.29
CA PRO A 528 -28.49 13.57 21.83
C PRO A 528 -27.78 12.23 21.64
N ALA A 529 -28.46 11.08 21.83
CA ALA A 529 -27.86 9.77 21.57
C ALA A 529 -27.47 9.60 20.08
N LEU A 530 -28.33 10.06 19.17
CA LEU A 530 -28.06 10.04 17.73
C LEU A 530 -26.83 10.87 17.35
N LEU A 531 -26.61 11.99 18.04
CA LEU A 531 -25.41 12.82 17.88
C LEU A 531 -24.18 12.21 18.55
N GLN A 532 -24.33 11.53 19.68
CA GLN A 532 -23.24 10.81 20.35
C GLN A 532 -22.74 9.64 19.49
N ASP A 533 -23.64 8.93 18.81
CA ASP A 533 -23.27 7.88 17.85
C ASP A 533 -22.39 8.41 16.70
N LEU A 534 -22.61 9.66 16.27
CA LEU A 534 -21.77 10.33 15.28
C LEU A 534 -20.33 10.52 15.78
N GLU A 535 -20.15 10.89 17.04
CA GLU A 535 -18.84 11.01 17.69
C GLU A 535 -18.14 9.65 17.82
N CYS A 536 -18.92 8.58 17.98
CA CYS A 536 -18.45 7.19 18.02
C CYS A 536 -18.20 6.56 16.64
N GLY A 537 -18.24 7.35 15.55
CA GLY A 537 -17.86 6.91 14.22
C GLY A 537 -19.01 6.53 13.27
N ARG A 538 -20.27 6.76 13.68
CA ARG A 538 -21.43 6.60 12.79
C ARG A 538 -21.39 7.61 11.65
N SER A 539 -21.87 7.25 10.46
CA SER A 539 -21.80 8.16 9.30
C SER A 539 -22.84 9.28 9.40
N PRO A 540 -22.53 10.54 9.00
CA PRO A 540 -23.51 11.62 8.95
C PRO A 540 -24.75 11.30 8.10
N SER A 541 -24.62 10.43 7.09
CA SER A 541 -25.74 9.96 6.28
C SER A 541 -26.72 9.08 7.05
N GLU A 542 -26.25 8.21 7.95
CA GLU A 542 -27.13 7.34 8.74
C GLU A 542 -27.91 8.13 9.79
N VAL A 543 -27.24 9.09 10.46
CA VAL A 543 -27.88 10.04 11.37
C VAL A 543 -29.00 10.79 10.67
N LEU A 544 -28.78 11.18 9.41
CA LEU A 544 -29.79 11.91 8.63
C LEU A 544 -30.96 11.03 8.18
N THR A 545 -30.70 9.75 7.90
CA THR A 545 -31.76 8.77 7.62
C THR A 545 -32.67 8.59 8.84
N ASP A 546 -32.10 8.37 10.03
CA ASP A 546 -32.86 8.22 11.26
C ASP A 546 -33.68 9.48 11.59
N PHE A 547 -33.08 10.66 11.38
CA PHE A 547 -33.75 11.94 11.53
C PHE A 547 -34.97 12.07 10.59
N VAL A 548 -34.83 11.71 9.32
CA VAL A 548 -35.93 11.75 8.34
C VAL A 548 -36.98 10.69 8.64
N CYS A 549 -36.58 9.50 9.07
CA CYS A 549 -37.49 8.44 9.49
C CYS A 549 -38.34 8.88 10.69
N LEU A 550 -37.73 9.53 11.68
CA LEU A 550 -38.46 10.06 12.84
C LEU A 550 -39.47 11.14 12.43
N ALA A 551 -39.08 12.04 11.51
CA ALA A 551 -39.97 13.06 10.97
C ALA A 551 -41.20 12.47 10.25
N GLU A 552 -41.04 11.29 9.64
CA GLU A 552 -42.15 10.56 9.00
C GLU A 552 -43.06 9.89 10.02
N SER A 553 -42.50 9.20 11.01
CA SER A 553 -43.26 8.45 12.00
C SER A 553 -44.18 9.35 12.83
N TYR A 554 -43.72 10.55 13.19
CA TYR A 554 -44.46 11.49 14.03
C TYR A 554 -45.26 12.54 13.23
N GLY A 555 -44.96 12.73 11.95
CA GLY A 555 -45.61 13.72 11.10
C GLY A 555 -45.12 15.15 11.36
N SER A 556 -45.28 16.04 10.36
CA SER A 556 -44.57 17.33 10.33
C SER A 556 -44.83 18.27 11.51
N LYS A 557 -46.08 18.36 12.00
CA LYS A 557 -46.42 19.26 13.12
C LYS A 557 -45.87 18.76 14.46
N HIS A 558 -45.95 17.45 14.70
CA HIS A 558 -45.47 16.84 15.94
C HIS A 558 -43.94 16.84 15.99
N PHE A 559 -43.31 16.57 14.84
CA PHE A 559 -41.87 16.65 14.69
C PHE A 559 -41.32 18.07 14.90
N GLU A 560 -41.98 19.10 14.35
CA GLU A 560 -41.62 20.50 14.63
C GLU A 560 -41.75 20.87 16.11
N ALA A 561 -42.75 20.33 16.81
CA ALA A 561 -42.90 20.51 18.25
C ALA A 561 -41.75 19.82 19.03
N MET A 562 -41.40 18.57 18.66
CA MET A 562 -40.27 17.84 19.24
C MET A 562 -38.95 18.60 19.06
N LEU A 563 -38.67 19.10 17.85
CA LEU A 563 -37.48 19.91 17.58
C LEU A 563 -37.47 21.19 18.42
N SER A 564 -38.62 21.83 18.59
CA SER A 564 -38.74 23.07 19.38
C SER A 564 -38.46 22.87 20.88
N ALA A 565 -38.55 21.63 21.36
CA ALA A 565 -38.25 21.26 22.74
C ALA A 565 -36.77 20.90 23.00
N LEU A 566 -35.94 20.88 21.95
CA LEU A 566 -34.51 20.57 22.07
C LEU A 566 -33.67 21.81 22.46
N PRO A 567 -32.53 21.59 23.13
CA PRO A 567 -31.53 22.64 23.32
C PRO A 567 -31.05 23.21 21.98
N VAL A 568 -30.71 24.51 21.97
CA VAL A 568 -30.18 25.19 20.77
C VAL A 568 -28.92 24.48 20.26
N ASP A 569 -28.05 24.04 21.16
CA ASP A 569 -26.81 23.34 20.80
C ASP A 569 -27.08 22.03 20.06
N THR A 570 -28.11 21.28 20.47
CA THR A 570 -28.54 20.05 19.79
C THR A 570 -29.09 20.36 18.39
N LEU A 571 -29.92 21.41 18.25
CA LEU A 571 -30.45 21.84 16.97
C LEU A 571 -29.36 22.36 16.02
N CYS A 572 -28.41 23.15 16.54
CA CYS A 572 -27.25 23.63 15.81
C CYS A 572 -26.33 22.48 15.38
N THR A 573 -26.18 21.46 16.21
CA THR A 573 -25.39 20.27 15.89
C THR A 573 -26.10 19.41 14.83
N LEU A 574 -27.41 19.18 14.95
CA LEU A 574 -28.21 18.53 13.91
C LEU A 574 -28.14 19.29 12.58
N LEU A 575 -28.24 20.62 12.63
CA LEU A 575 -28.04 21.46 11.46
C LEU A 575 -26.61 21.28 10.92
N ARG A 576 -25.59 21.25 11.77
CA ARG A 576 -24.20 20.98 11.38
C ARG A 576 -24.04 19.62 10.72
N VAL A 577 -24.76 18.59 11.14
CA VAL A 577 -24.79 17.27 10.47
C VAL A 577 -25.38 17.40 9.07
N PHE A 578 -26.52 18.08 8.92
CA PHE A 578 -27.12 18.39 7.62
C PHE A 578 -26.15 19.18 6.73
N LEU A 579 -25.45 20.17 7.31
CA LEU A 579 -24.50 21.03 6.63
C LEU A 579 -23.17 20.33 6.31
N SER A 580 -22.74 19.34 7.10
CA SER A 580 -21.50 18.58 6.88
C SER A 580 -21.54 17.73 5.61
N LEU A 581 -22.75 17.41 5.15
CA LEU A 581 -23.01 16.76 3.87
C LEU A 581 -23.01 17.77 2.70
N LEU A 582 -22.96 19.07 2.99
CA LEU A 582 -22.82 20.16 2.02
C LEU A 582 -21.35 20.60 1.88
N PRO A 583 -20.92 21.11 0.71
CA PRO A 583 -19.54 21.54 0.50
C PRO A 583 -19.12 22.72 1.39
N PRO A 584 -17.84 22.83 1.81
CA PRO A 584 -17.34 23.94 2.66
C PRO A 584 -17.59 25.35 2.10
N ASP A 585 -17.62 25.52 0.78
CA ASP A 585 -17.90 26.80 0.12
C ASP A 585 -19.32 27.32 0.42
N PHE A 586 -20.27 26.42 0.72
CA PHE A 586 -21.62 26.77 1.17
C PHE A 586 -21.60 27.43 2.56
N LEU A 587 -20.73 26.95 3.46
CA LEU A 587 -20.59 27.50 4.81
C LEU A 587 -20.01 28.92 4.79
N ARG A 588 -19.09 29.21 3.87
CA ARG A 588 -18.53 30.56 3.70
C ARG A 588 -19.56 31.58 3.20
N GLY A 589 -20.56 31.15 2.43
CA GLY A 589 -21.67 32.00 1.97
C GLY A 589 -22.81 32.17 2.99
N LEU A 590 -22.74 31.50 4.14
CA LEU A 590 -23.72 31.60 5.23
C LEU A 590 -23.25 32.52 6.38
N SER A 591 -21.98 32.92 6.41
CA SER A 591 -21.53 33.98 7.32
C SER A 591 -22.15 35.31 6.88
N PRO A 592 -22.87 36.04 7.75
CA PRO A 592 -23.25 37.41 7.42
C PRO A 592 -21.96 38.23 7.22
N PRO A 593 -21.95 39.24 6.32
CA PRO A 593 -20.86 40.20 6.29
C PRO A 593 -20.76 40.84 7.67
N MET A 594 -19.58 40.79 8.30
CA MET A 594 -19.32 41.38 9.63
C MET A 594 -19.45 42.92 9.66
N GLU A 595 -19.89 43.56 8.58
CA GLU A 595 -20.07 45.02 8.52
C GLU A 595 -21.48 45.48 8.90
N ALA A 596 -22.44 44.58 9.14
CA ALA A 596 -23.84 44.96 9.43
C ALA A 596 -24.26 44.88 10.93
N ILE A 597 -23.31 44.70 11.86
CA ILE A 597 -23.60 44.71 13.33
C ILE A 597 -22.97 45.94 14.01
N ALA A 598 -22.43 46.89 13.23
CA ALA A 598 -21.94 48.17 13.73
C ALA A 598 -22.67 49.36 13.06
N SER A 599 -24.01 49.35 13.13
CA SER A 599 -24.85 50.53 12.88
C SER A 599 -26.14 50.46 13.68
#